data_AF-A0A7Y9SZH8-F1
#
_entry.id   AF-A0A7Y9SZH8-F1
#
_cell.length_a   1.000
_cell.length_b   1.000
_cell.length_c   1.000
_cell.angle_alpha   90.00
_cell.angle_beta   90.00
_cell.angle_gamma   90.00
#
_symmetry.space_group_name_H-M   'P 1'
#
loop_
_entity.id
_entity.type
_entity.pdbx_description
1 polymer ?
#
loop_
_entity_poly.entity_id
_entity_poly.type
_entity_poly.pdbx_seq_one_letter_code
_entity_poly.pdbx_strand_id
1 'polypeptide(L)' 'MIPKFLSLDEATDHLYLKGKEGPIRCQVDCSVWEVWQDGRSRWVINCEVV' A
#
# COMPACT_ATOMS: atom_id res chain seq x y z
N MET A 1 -2.47 -8.79 -9.39
CA MET A 1 -3.53 -8.05 -8.67
C MET A 1 -2.86 -7.24 -7.57
N ILE A 2 -3.03 -5.91 -7.58
CA ILE A 2 -2.56 -5.06 -6.49
C ILE A 2 -3.56 -5.20 -5.33
N PRO A 3 -3.13 -5.51 -4.10
CA PRO A 3 -4.02 -5.58 -2.95
C PRO A 3 -4.68 -4.21 -2.73
N LYS A 4 -6.00 -4.21 -2.50
CA LYS A 4 -6.76 -3.02 -2.15
C LYS A 4 -6.94 -3.00 -0.64
N PHE A 5 -6.63 -1.87 -0.03
CA PHE A 5 -6.87 -1.64 1.39
C PHE A 5 -7.78 -0.42 1.55
N LEU A 6 -8.50 -0.38 2.66
CA LEU A 6 -9.32 0.77 3.03
C LEU A 6 -8.46 1.95 3.47
N SER A 7 -7.23 1.71 3.93
CA SER A 7 -6.31 2.74 4.43
C SER A 7 -4.85 2.26 4.39
N LEU A 8 -3.92 3.20 4.46
CA LEU A 8 -2.48 2.91 4.54
C LEU A 8 -2.11 2.20 5.86
N ASP A 9 -2.87 2.46 6.93
CA ASP A 9 -2.70 1.80 8.23
C ASP A 9 -3.00 0.30 8.12
N GLU A 10 -4.13 -0.06 7.49
CA GLU A 10 -4.50 -1.46 7.20
C GLU A 10 -3.46 -2.15 6.30
N ALA A 11 -2.91 -1.42 5.32
CA ALA A 11 -1.82 -1.93 4.49
C ALA A 11 -0.53 -2.20 5.29
N THR A 12 -0.24 -1.36 6.29
CA THR A 12 0.94 -1.46 7.16
C THR A 12 0.78 -2.61 8.16
N ASP A 13 -0.38 -2.74 8.80
CA ASP A 13 -0.70 -3.86 9.69
C ASP A 13 -0.60 -5.20 8.94
N HIS A 14 -1.09 -5.23 7.70
CA HIS A 14 -0.96 -6.42 6.86
C HIS A 14 0.49 -6.80 6.56
N LEU A 15 1.38 -5.83 6.38
CA LEU A 15 2.82 -6.07 6.21
C LEU A 15 3.45 -6.66 7.48
N TYR A 16 3.09 -6.08 8.63
CA TYR A 16 3.56 -6.51 9.94
C TYR A 16 3.18 -7.97 10.20
N LEU A 17 1.92 -8.33 9.95
CA LEU A 17 1.42 -9.71 10.09
C LEU A 17 2.06 -10.69 9.09
N LYS A 18 2.45 -10.22 7.91
CA LYS A 18 3.07 -11.04 6.85
C LYS A 18 4.59 -11.14 6.96
N GLY A 19 5.22 -10.39 7.86
CA GLY A 19 6.68 -10.33 8.01
C GLY A 19 7.40 -9.92 6.73
N LYS A 20 6.80 -9.03 5.92
CA LYS A 20 7.40 -8.59 4.65
C LYS A 20 8.27 -7.35 4.85
N GLU A 21 9.54 -7.45 4.48
CA GLU A 21 10.52 -6.35 4.62
C GLU A 21 10.39 -5.22 3.59
N GLY A 22 9.72 -5.48 2.47
CA GLY A 22 9.72 -4.56 1.32
C GLY A 22 8.58 -3.55 1.30
N PRO A 23 8.68 -2.50 0.45
CA PRO A 23 7.50 -1.76 0.05
C PRO A 23 6.54 -2.68 -0.69
N ILE A 24 5.32 -2.86 -0.18
CA ILE A 24 4.25 -3.43 -0.99
C ILE A 24 3.59 -2.32 -1.79
N ARG A 25 3.24 -2.64 -3.02
CA ARG A 25 2.31 -1.82 -3.80
C ARG A 25 0.90 -2.22 -3.44
N CYS A 26 0.12 -1.26 -2.98
CA CYS A 26 -1.29 -1.42 -2.69
C CYS A 26 -2.10 -0.26 -3.24
N GLN A 27 -3.41 -0.45 -3.37
CA GLN A 27 -4.33 0.59 -3.80
C GLN A 27 -5.17 1.05 -2.60
N VAL A 28 -5.21 2.35 -2.37
CA VAL A 28 -5.99 3.03 -1.33
C VAL A 28 -6.65 4.24 -1.99
N ASP A 29 -7.96 4.41 -1.83
CA ASP A 29 -8.72 5.51 -2.45
C ASP A 29 -8.46 5.70 -3.95
N CYS A 30 -8.53 4.59 -4.70
CA CYS A 30 -8.23 4.54 -6.14
C CYS A 30 -6.79 4.95 -6.53
N SER A 31 -5.95 5.33 -5.58
CA SER A 31 -4.53 5.68 -5.78
C SER A 31 -3.62 4.51 -5.44
N VAL A 32 -2.48 4.41 -6.13
CA VAL A 32 -1.48 3.39 -5.83
C VAL A 32 -0.42 3.95 -4.89
N TRP A 33 -0.15 3.19 -3.83
CA TRP A 33 0.80 3.52 -2.78
C TRP A 33 1.82 2.41 -2.60
N GLU A 34 3.05 2.78 -2.29
CA GLU A 34 4.09 1.92 -1.75
C GLU A 34 4.10 2.06 -0.23
N VAL A 35 3.90 0.97 0.50
CA VAL A 35 3.81 0.97 1.97
C VAL A 35 4.88 0.04 2.54
N TRP A 36 5.60 0.52 3.55
CA TRP A 36 6.62 -0.22 4.28
C TRP A 36 6.09 -0.62 5.67
N GLN A 37 6.64 -1.70 6.22
CA GLN A 37 6.31 -2.17 7.58
C GLN A 37 6.59 -1.15 8.70
N ASP A 38 7.48 -0.17 8.46
CA ASP A 38 7.83 0.92 9.39
C ASP A 38 6.75 2.03 9.43
N GLY A 39 5.62 1.85 8.72
CA GLY A 39 4.54 2.85 8.60
C GLY A 39 4.82 3.96 7.58
N ARG A 40 5.97 3.90 6.89
CA ARG A 40 6.25 4.81 5.77
C ARG A 40 5.36 4.45 4.59
N SER A 41 4.91 5.47 3.88
CA SER A 41 4.15 5.31 2.64
C SER A 41 4.61 6.32 1.60
N ARG A 42 4.53 5.92 0.33
CA ARG A 42 4.87 6.74 -0.82
C ARG A 42 3.77 6.62 -1.86
N TRP A 43 3.24 7.75 -2.28
CA TRP A 43 2.31 7.79 -3.40
C TRP A 43 3.07 7.53 -4.71
N VAL A 44 2.58 6.56 -5.49
CA VAL A 44 3.25 6.11 -6.73
C VAL A 44 2.58 6.72 -7.94
N ILE A 45 1.25 6.60 -8.05
CA ILE A 45 0.48 7.14 -9.17
C ILE A 45 -1.00 7.27 -8.82
N ASN A 46 -1.65 8.26 -9.40
CA ASN A 46 -3.11 8.27 -9.53
C ASN A 46 -3.44 7.23 -10.61
N CYS A 47 -4.35 6.29 -10.35
CA CYS A 47 -4.92 5.52 -11.46
C CYS A 47 -5.81 6.46 -12.29
N GLU A 48 -5.20 7.33 -13.08
CA GLU A 48 -5.86 7.86 -14.26
C GLU A 48 -5.94 6.71 -15.26
N VAL A 49 -7.08 6.03 -15.22
CA VAL A 49 -7.52 5.13 -16.28
C VAL A 49 -7.80 6.03 -17.48
N VAL A 50 -6.81 6.19 -18.36
CA VAL A 50 -7.03 6.63 -19.75
C VAL A 50 -7.73 5.55 -20.55
#